data_AF-A0A527J2Q5-F1
#
_entry.id   AF-A0A527J2Q5-F1
#
_cell.length_a   1.000
_cell.length_b   1.000
_cell.length_c   1.000
_cell.angle_alpha   90.00
_cell.angle_beta   90.00
_cell.angle_gamma   90.00
#
_symmetry.space_group_name_H-M   'P 1'
#
loop_
_entity.id
_entity.type
_entity.pdbx_description
1 polymer ?
#
loop_
_entity_poly.entity_id
_entity_poly.type
_entity_poly.pdbx_seq_one_letter_code
_entity_poly.pdbx_strand_id
1 'polypeptide(L)' 'MSTREKSGCPINLSLELIGDRWTLLIIRDMAFAGKRHFREFLQSDEGISSRTLAERLQT' A
#
# COMPACT_ATOMS: atom_id res chain seq x y z
N MET A 1 -23.81 -15.06 -4.18
CA MET A 1 -22.49 -14.39 -4.09
C MET A 1 -22.16 -13.88 -5.48
N SER A 2 -22.22 -12.57 -5.72
CA SER A 2 -21.78 -12.00 -6.99
C SER A 2 -20.25 -12.09 -7.02
N THR A 3 -19.70 -12.98 -7.85
CA THR A 3 -18.30 -12.93 -8.25
C THR A 3 -18.10 -11.57 -8.92
N ARG A 4 -17.52 -10.60 -8.21
CA ARG A 4 -17.04 -9.37 -8.85
C ARG A 4 -15.95 -9.79 -9.82
N GLU A 5 -16.32 -9.97 -11.09
CA GLU A 5 -15.32 -9.97 -12.15
C GLU A 5 -14.54 -8.66 -12.01
N LYS A 6 -13.22 -8.77 -11.89
CA LYS A 6 -12.36 -7.58 -11.92
C LYS A 6 -12.66 -6.85 -13.21
N SER A 7 -13.04 -5.57 -13.11
CA SER A 7 -13.36 -4.81 -14.31
C SER A 7 -12.11 -4.77 -15.19
N GLY A 8 -12.24 -5.06 -16.49
CA GLY A 8 -11.14 -4.96 -17.46
C GLY A 8 -10.63 -3.52 -17.68
N CYS A 9 -11.23 -2.53 -17.01
CA CYS A 9 -10.77 -1.14 -17.06
C CYS A 9 -9.39 -1.01 -16.37
N PRO A 10 -8.35 -0.58 -17.11
CA PRO A 10 -7.00 -0.41 -16.55
C PRO A 10 -6.93 0.55 -15.37
N ILE A 11 -7.82 1.54 -15.32
CA ILE A 11 -7.91 2.51 -14.22
C ILE A 11 -8.34 1.81 -12.94
N ASN A 12 -9.41 1.01 -12.99
CA ASN A 12 -9.88 0.28 -11.82
C ASN A 12 -8.83 -0.74 -11.35
N LEU A 13 -8.20 -1.46 -12.28
CA LEU A 13 -7.13 -2.41 -11.97
C LEU A 13 -5.94 -1.72 -11.28
N SER A 14 -5.56 -0.52 -11.75
CA SER A 14 -4.50 0.27 -11.10
C SER A 14 -4.91 0.69 -9.69
N LEU A 15 -6.14 1.15 -9.50
CA LEU A 15 -6.65 1.54 -8.17
C LEU A 15 -6.77 0.35 -7.21
N GLU A 16 -7.06 -0.85 -7.70
CA GLU A 16 -7.02 -2.07 -6.88
C GLU A 16 -5.62 -2.39 -6.36
N LEU A 17 -4.57 -2.02 -7.11
CA LEU A 17 -3.18 -2.26 -6.74
C LEU A 17 -2.61 -1.17 -5.83
N ILE A 18 -2.80 0.12 -6.18
CA ILE A 18 -2.14 1.24 -5.49
C ILE A 18 -3.09 2.20 -4.78
N GLY A 19 -4.41 2.02 -4.94
CA GLY A 19 -5.41 2.97 -4.45
C GLY A 19 -5.71 2.87 -2.96
N ASP A 20 -5.13 1.90 -2.25
CA ASP A 20 -5.27 1.86 -0.80
C ASP A 20 -4.37 2.91 -0.13
N ARG A 21 -4.90 3.50 0.96
CA ARG A 21 -4.24 4.58 1.70
C ARG A 21 -2.81 4.23 2.10
N TRP A 22 -2.56 3.00 2.54
CA TRP A 22 -1.26 2.62 3.09
C TRP A 22 -0.22 2.44 1.99
N THR A 23 -0.59 1.85 0.85
CA THR A 23 0.32 1.75 -0.30
C THR A 23 0.80 3.13 -0.76
N LEU A 24 -0.09 4.13 -0.83
CA LEU A 24 0.32 5.49 -1.19
C LEU A 24 1.27 6.14 -0.16
N LEU A 25 1.03 5.93 1.15
CA LEU A 25 1.91 6.43 2.19
C LEU A 25 3.29 5.74 2.19
N ILE A 26 3.32 4.43 1.94
CA ILE A 26 4.57 3.66 1.81
C ILE A 26 5.37 4.16 0.59
N ILE A 27 4.71 4.37 -0.56
CA ILE A 27 5.34 4.94 -1.76
C ILE A 27 5.90 6.34 -1.49
N ARG A 28 5.12 7.22 -0.83
CA ARG A 28 5.57 8.55 -0.42
C ARG A 28 6.83 8.45 0.44
N ASP A 29 6.82 7.60 1.45
CA ASP A 29 7.92 7.45 2.40
C ASP A 29 9.19 6.90 1.73
N MET A 30 9.05 5.98 0.78
CA MET A 30 10.18 5.51 -0.04
C MET A 30 10.75 6.62 -0.93
N ALA A 31 9.88 7.38 -1.59
CA ALA A 31 10.28 8.36 -2.60
C ALA A 31 10.84 9.66 -1.99
N PHE A 32 10.23 10.14 -0.90
CA PHE A 32 10.52 11.45 -0.33
C PHE A 32 11.25 11.40 1.00
N ALA A 33 11.00 10.39 1.83
CA ALA A 33 11.70 10.21 3.11
C ALA A 33 12.86 9.21 3.03
N GLY A 34 13.05 8.54 1.88
CA GLY A 34 14.16 7.63 1.64
C GLY A 34 14.11 6.34 2.47
N LYS A 35 12.96 5.99 3.05
CA LYS A 35 12.81 4.79 3.89
C LYS A 35 12.99 3.52 3.07
N ARG A 36 13.76 2.56 3.59
CA ARG A 36 14.10 1.29 2.93
C ARG A 36 13.86 0.08 3.81
N HIS A 37 13.80 0.26 5.13
CA HIS A 37 13.68 -0.84 6.08
C HIS A 37 12.33 -0.84 6.78
N PHE A 38 11.82 -2.04 7.06
CA PHE A 38 10.53 -2.26 7.72
C PHE A 38 10.32 -1.38 8.97
N ARG A 39 11.34 -1.29 9.83
CA ARG A 39 11.27 -0.48 11.06
C ARG A 39 11.09 1.01 10.81
N GLU A 40 11.62 1.54 9.71
CA GLU A 40 11.51 2.98 9.39
C GLU A 40 10.06 3.34 9.05
N PHE A 41 9.34 2.44 8.38
CA PHE A 41 7.91 2.62 8.09
C PHE A 41 7.04 2.47 9.35
N LEU A 42 7.42 1.63 10.31
CA LEU A 42 6.72 1.57 11.60
C LEU A 42 6.87 2.86 12.41
N GLN A 43 7.92 3.64 12.15
CA GLN A 43 8.18 4.92 12.78
C GLN A 43 7.57 6.10 12.01
N SER A 44 6.77 5.85 10.97
CA SER A 44 6.02 6.90 10.26
C SER A 44 4.95 7.53 11.16
N ASP A 45 4.75 8.84 10.98
CA ASP A 45 3.81 9.64 11.78
C ASP A 45 2.36 9.13 11.70
N GLU A 46 1.96 8.54 10.56
CA GLU A 46 0.62 7.99 10.37
C GLU A 46 0.36 6.70 11.16
N GLY A 47 1.39 6.08 11.74
CA GLY A 47 1.24 4.94 12.66
C GLY A 47 0.69 3.67 12.01
N ILE A 48 1.32 3.18 10.95
CA ILE A 48 0.93 1.90 10.33
C ILE A 48 1.21 0.73 11.28
N SER A 49 0.25 -0.20 11.39
CA SER A 49 0.45 -1.42 12.18
C SER A 49 1.44 -2.36 11.50
N SER A 50 2.19 -3.15 12.28
CA SER A 50 3.14 -4.14 11.75
C SER A 50 2.47 -5.18 10.85
N ARG A 51 1.26 -5.62 11.23
CA ARG A 51 0.47 -6.56 10.44
C ARG A 51 0.11 -5.97 9.07
N THR A 52 -0.45 -4.76 9.05
CA THR A 52 -0.86 -4.11 7.81
C THR A 52 0.33 -3.80 6.91
N LEU A 53 1.45 -3.35 7.49
CA LEU A 53 2.68 -3.12 6.72
C LEU A 53 3.19 -4.42 6.09
N ALA A 54 3.22 -5.53 6.85
CA ALA A 54 3.63 -6.84 6.32
C ALA A 54 2.72 -7.33 5.20
N GLU A 55 1.40 -7.22 5.36
CA GLU A 55 0.41 -7.59 4.34
C GLU A 55 0.64 -6.80 3.03
N ARG A 56 0.95 -5.50 3.12
CA ARG A 56 1.19 -4.65 1.94
C ARG A 56 2.52 -4.91 1.24
N LEU A 57 3.60 -5.15 2.00
CA LEU A 57 4.92 -5.40 1.43
C LEU A 57 5.07 -6.81 0.82
N GLN A 58 4.12 -7.71 1.09
CA GLN A 58 4.11 -9.07 0.54
C GLN A 58 3.36 -9.17 -0.80
N THR A 59 2.63 -8.13 -1.20
CA THR A 59 1.90 -8.07 -2.47
C THR A 59 2.86 -7.92 -3.64
#